data_AF-A0A9D6A9I9-F1
#
_entry.id   AF-A0A9D6A9I9-F1
#
_cell.length_a   1.000
_cell.length_b   1.000
_cell.length_c   1.000
_cell.angle_alpha   90.00
_cell.angle_beta   90.00
_cell.angle_gamma   90.00
#
_symmetry.space_group_name_H-M   'P 1'
#
loop_
_entity.id
_entity.type
_entity.pdbx_description
1 polymer ?
#
loop_
_entity_poly.entity_id
_entity_poly.type
_entity_poly.pdbx_seq_one_letter_code
_entity_poly.pdbx_strand_id
1 'polypeptide(L)'
;MTDSIELYGNAGTYIMDGNVLSFQIGEGKQVFGTPGLLVPQGRQLVMHEHQWLSVNGYQVCMRGVNNALCDEVTAEIKENRLLPRLYSKEIKMLYGHGPCAYMQTIEDGKMKREYLALPQWDEWLNTWCERGMETSAQAFAKTCIKNFYYFGDFFVKWRFARGKRLGMQPVAGLEAMENKYCRLATTRQDVAYEMMSYSDFRHIAVGRWTYGASSYKIYPKFNLSEVDNYQYAAISHHREKSVDEFYGVNETHQGARPYIQGSNKTATYINSFLRNSLAAKIHIIIPNAWVSSKRNQLMKLCEENKIRKSKKQELVKYNGIEIGTEYRESLLVEYMRLELRKIGDYLSGSDNQGKAYSSISFMDSSGNEQQWKIETIDLKYKEYIEALIAYDKRTEQALLSSVGLDASITAVDKDGVISKSGSDSYYNYLIYIMSLTPEDEICCEPFNYALRLNFPDLWQQGYRIGFYREVPQRQEDVAPKDRLNQQQS
;
A
#
# COMPACT_ATOMS: atom_id res chain seq x y z
N MET A 1 43.99 -1.77 -20.48
CA MET A 1 42.60 -2.00 -20.06
C MET A 1 42.48 -3.50 -19.88
N THR A 2 42.28 -3.91 -18.65
CA THR A 2 42.41 -5.31 -18.19
C THR A 2 41.18 -5.61 -17.36
N ASP A 3 40.42 -6.60 -17.80
CA ASP A 3 39.37 -7.23 -17.01
C ASP A 3 39.95 -7.59 -15.63
N SER A 4 39.29 -7.15 -14.56
CA SER A 4 39.72 -7.45 -13.20
C SER A 4 38.58 -8.04 -12.38
N ILE A 5 38.93 -9.09 -11.63
CA ILE A 5 38.08 -9.69 -10.62
C ILE A 5 38.72 -9.40 -9.27
N GLU A 6 38.00 -8.72 -8.39
CA GLU A 6 38.40 -8.48 -7.00
C GLU A 6 37.45 -9.22 -6.05
N LEU A 7 38.02 -9.90 -5.06
CA LEU A 7 37.27 -10.67 -4.07
C LEU A 7 37.54 -10.12 -2.67
N TYR A 8 36.47 -9.84 -1.94
CA TYR A 8 36.46 -9.41 -0.54
C TYR A 8 35.63 -10.39 0.28
N GLY A 9 36.28 -11.48 0.72
CA GLY A 9 35.60 -12.58 1.41
C GLY A 9 34.70 -13.35 0.45
N ASN A 10 33.40 -13.42 0.75
CA ASN A 10 32.41 -14.11 -0.08
C ASN A 10 31.78 -13.20 -1.16
N ALA A 11 32.05 -11.90 -1.15
CA ALA A 11 31.59 -10.94 -2.16
C ALA A 11 32.72 -10.59 -3.14
N GLY A 12 32.39 -10.35 -4.40
CA GLY A 12 33.35 -9.95 -5.42
C GLY A 12 32.79 -8.96 -6.43
N THR A 13 33.68 -8.27 -7.11
CA THR A 13 33.39 -7.33 -8.20
C THR A 13 34.15 -7.76 -9.45
N TYR A 14 33.46 -7.73 -10.59
CA TYR A 14 34.04 -7.92 -11.91
C TYR A 14 33.89 -6.63 -12.70
N ILE A 15 35.01 -6.10 -13.19
CA ILE A 15 35.06 -4.85 -13.95
C ILE A 15 35.43 -5.21 -15.39
N MET A 16 34.55 -4.87 -16.33
CA MET A 16 34.73 -5.07 -17.77
C MET A 16 34.21 -3.84 -18.53
N ASP A 17 35.11 -3.12 -19.21
CA ASP A 17 34.81 -2.02 -20.15
C ASP A 17 33.59 -1.16 -19.78
N GLY A 18 33.72 -0.40 -18.69
CA GLY A 18 32.68 0.54 -18.22
C GLY A 18 31.51 -0.11 -17.48
N ASN A 19 31.50 -1.44 -17.34
CA ASN A 19 30.51 -2.19 -16.56
C ASN A 19 31.16 -2.75 -15.30
N VAL A 20 30.44 -2.64 -14.18
CA VAL A 20 30.83 -3.23 -12.90
C VAL A 20 29.72 -4.19 -12.48
N LEU A 21 30.08 -5.45 -12.27
CA LEU A 21 29.20 -6.53 -11.84
C LEU A 21 29.60 -6.99 -10.45
N SER A 22 28.71 -6.89 -9.47
CA SER A 22 28.93 -7.43 -8.12
C SER A 22 28.30 -8.82 -8.00
N PHE A 23 29.00 -9.76 -7.41
CA PHE A 23 28.56 -11.14 -7.21
C PHE A 23 28.94 -11.68 -5.81
N GLN A 24 28.29 -12.74 -5.36
CA GLN A 24 28.63 -13.44 -4.12
C GLN A 24 28.83 -14.93 -4.40
N ILE A 25 29.85 -15.53 -3.80
CA ILE A 25 30.17 -16.95 -3.92
C ILE A 25 29.94 -17.64 -2.55
N GLY A 26 29.17 -18.73 -2.55
CA GLY A 26 28.95 -19.60 -1.38
C GLY A 26 27.64 -19.35 -0.63
N GLU A 27 27.30 -20.30 0.27
CA GLU A 27 26.13 -20.22 1.15
C GLU A 27 26.44 -19.35 2.38
N GLY A 28 25.78 -18.20 2.47
CA GLY A 28 25.93 -17.24 3.57
C GLY A 28 24.87 -16.15 3.48
N LYS A 29 24.82 -15.24 4.47
CA LYS A 29 23.89 -14.09 4.45
C LYS A 29 24.03 -13.36 3.10
N GLN A 30 22.95 -13.27 2.34
CA GLN A 30 22.98 -12.64 1.01
C GLN A 30 23.37 -11.17 1.16
N VAL A 31 24.47 -10.78 0.53
CA VAL A 31 24.98 -9.40 0.49
C VAL A 31 24.27 -8.61 -0.62
N PHE A 32 23.84 -9.29 -1.68
CA PHE A 32 23.23 -8.69 -2.88
C PHE A 32 21.81 -9.20 -3.18
N GLY A 33 21.24 -10.04 -2.30
CA GLY A 33 19.97 -10.70 -2.51
C GLY A 33 18.86 -10.16 -1.59
N THR A 34 18.28 -9.03 -1.95
CA THR A 34 16.87 -8.78 -1.61
C THR A 34 16.19 -8.00 -2.74
N PRO A 35 15.72 -8.67 -3.81
CA PRO A 35 14.81 -8.06 -4.76
C PRO A 35 13.43 -7.95 -4.11
N GLY A 36 13.14 -6.79 -3.51
CA GLY A 36 11.78 -6.41 -3.09
C GLY A 36 11.23 -7.15 -1.86
N LEU A 37 10.60 -6.38 -0.97
CA LEU A 37 9.69 -6.87 0.07
C LEU A 37 10.19 -8.03 0.94
N LEU A 38 10.98 -7.70 1.96
CA LEU A 38 10.83 -8.21 3.34
C LEU A 38 11.78 -7.37 4.22
N VAL A 39 11.21 -6.66 5.20
CA VAL A 39 11.98 -6.03 6.28
C VAL A 39 12.58 -7.14 7.15
N PRO A 40 13.87 -7.03 7.55
CA PRO A 40 14.26 -7.49 8.88
C PRO A 40 14.95 -6.37 9.66
N GLN A 41 14.38 -6.04 10.81
CA GLN A 41 15.06 -5.29 11.88
C GLN A 41 16.39 -5.96 12.23
N GLY A 42 17.44 -5.17 12.43
CA GLY A 42 18.72 -5.68 12.94
C GLY A 42 19.95 -4.78 12.78
N ARG A 43 19.87 -3.70 11.99
CA ARG A 43 20.80 -2.57 12.07
C ARG A 43 19.99 -1.29 11.99
N GLN A 44 19.86 -0.61 13.13
CA GLN A 44 19.55 0.82 13.17
C GLN A 44 20.66 1.53 12.39
N LEU A 45 20.46 1.69 11.06
CA LEU A 45 21.00 2.86 10.40
C LEU A 45 20.20 4.02 10.97
N VAL A 46 20.89 4.94 11.64
CA VAL A 46 20.32 6.11 12.30
C VAL A 46 19.41 6.82 11.28
N MET A 47 18.10 6.74 11.50
CA MET A 47 17.04 7.06 10.54
C MET A 47 16.81 8.57 10.36
N HIS A 48 17.86 9.40 10.48
CA HIS A 48 17.70 10.86 10.53
C HIS A 48 18.58 11.64 9.55
N GLU A 49 19.41 10.98 8.74
CA GLU A 49 20.23 11.68 7.75
C GLU A 49 19.66 11.56 6.34
N HIS A 50 19.49 12.71 5.69
CA HIS A 50 19.14 12.79 4.28
C HIS A 50 20.22 12.13 3.43
N GLN A 51 19.78 11.35 2.45
CA GLN A 51 20.69 10.68 1.52
C GLN A 51 20.77 11.45 0.20
N TRP A 52 21.91 11.31 -0.47
CA TRP A 52 22.27 12.14 -1.62
C TRP A 52 22.74 11.30 -2.80
N LEU A 53 22.43 11.76 -4.01
CA LEU A 53 22.91 11.22 -5.28
C LEU A 53 23.60 12.32 -6.08
N SER A 54 24.77 12.03 -6.66
CA SER A 54 25.42 12.95 -7.59
C SER A 54 24.95 12.66 -9.02
N VAL A 55 24.38 13.67 -9.69
CA VAL A 55 23.86 13.58 -11.06
C VAL A 55 24.29 14.80 -11.85
N ASN A 56 25.12 14.62 -12.89
CA ASN A 56 25.58 15.70 -13.78
C ASN A 56 26.12 16.94 -13.03
N GLY A 57 26.88 16.75 -11.95
CA GLY A 57 27.45 17.83 -11.13
C GLY A 57 26.49 18.43 -10.09
N TYR A 58 25.25 17.96 -10.02
CA TYR A 58 24.29 18.32 -8.98
C TYR A 58 24.24 17.26 -7.88
N GLN A 59 24.11 17.71 -6.63
CA GLN A 59 23.78 16.85 -5.51
C GLN A 59 22.26 16.85 -5.32
N VAL A 60 21.66 15.68 -5.45
CA VAL A 60 20.22 15.43 -5.44
C VAL A 60 19.83 14.79 -4.12
N CYS A 61 18.92 15.40 -3.38
CA CYS A 61 18.39 14.83 -2.15
C CYS A 61 17.44 13.68 -2.50
N MET A 62 17.78 12.47 -2.07
CA MET A 62 16.94 11.29 -2.25
C MET A 62 15.64 11.42 -1.46
N ARG A 63 14.59 10.74 -1.94
CA ARG A 63 13.31 10.66 -1.25
C ARG A 63 13.12 9.28 -0.63
N GLY A 64 13.42 9.19 0.66
CA GLY A 64 13.57 7.93 1.41
C GLY A 64 14.89 7.21 1.13
N VAL A 65 15.15 6.16 1.92
CA VAL A 65 16.42 5.42 1.97
C VAL A 65 16.84 4.78 0.64
N ASN A 66 15.89 4.45 -0.23
CA ASN A 66 16.18 3.85 -1.53
C ASN A 66 15.76 4.76 -2.69
N ASN A 67 15.53 6.05 -2.41
CA ASN A 67 14.97 7.02 -3.36
C ASN A 67 13.60 6.64 -3.95
N ALA A 68 12.91 5.67 -3.35
CA ALA A 68 11.71 5.02 -3.85
C ALA A 68 10.44 5.34 -3.02
N LEU A 69 10.52 6.26 -2.05
CA LEU A 69 9.43 6.50 -1.10
C LEU A 69 8.10 6.85 -1.78
N CYS A 70 8.12 7.63 -2.86
CA CYS A 70 6.88 7.94 -3.60
C CYS A 70 6.23 6.68 -4.20
N ASP A 71 7.03 5.75 -4.73
CA ASP A 71 6.53 4.50 -5.30
C ASP A 71 6.00 3.58 -4.19
N GLU A 72 6.71 3.50 -3.06
CA GLU A 72 6.28 2.74 -1.88
C GLU A 72 4.92 3.24 -1.34
N VAL A 73 4.80 4.55 -1.10
CA VAL A 73 3.54 5.17 -0.63
C VAL A 73 2.42 4.93 -1.64
N THR A 74 2.70 5.09 -2.94
CA THR A 74 1.71 4.85 -3.99
C THR A 74 1.21 3.40 -4.00
N ALA A 75 2.11 2.43 -3.84
CA ALA A 75 1.76 1.02 -3.79
C ALA A 75 0.93 0.70 -2.53
N GLU A 76 1.39 1.15 -1.36
CA GLU A 76 0.72 0.94 -0.07
C GLU A 76 -0.72 1.47 -0.07
N ILE A 77 -0.93 2.68 -0.61
CA ILE A 77 -2.26 3.27 -0.73
C ILE A 77 -3.13 2.47 -1.71
N LYS A 78 -2.61 2.13 -2.89
CA LYS A 78 -3.39 1.45 -3.94
C LYS A 78 -3.76 0.01 -3.60
N GLU A 79 -2.89 -0.70 -2.89
CA GLU A 79 -3.13 -2.06 -2.42
C GLU A 79 -4.11 -2.10 -1.25
N ASN A 80 -4.28 -0.99 -0.53
CA ASN A 80 -5.23 -0.92 0.56
C ASN A 80 -6.67 -0.80 0.06
N ARG A 81 -7.58 -1.58 0.65
CA ARG A 81 -8.99 -1.59 0.26
C ARG A 81 -9.75 -0.30 0.58
N LEU A 82 -9.31 0.45 1.59
CA LEU A 82 -10.05 1.59 2.15
C LEU A 82 -9.41 2.94 1.79
N LEU A 83 -8.08 3.06 1.89
CA LEU A 83 -7.37 4.33 1.71
C LEU A 83 -7.66 5.06 0.38
N PRO A 84 -7.73 4.41 -0.79
CA PRO A 84 -8.05 5.11 -2.04
C PRO A 84 -9.39 5.84 -1.99
N ARG A 85 -10.38 5.26 -1.30
CA ARG A 85 -11.71 5.85 -1.13
C ARG A 85 -11.69 6.99 -0.11
N LEU A 86 -10.94 6.85 0.98
CA LEU A 86 -10.77 7.91 1.99
C LEU A 86 -10.09 9.13 1.38
N TYR A 87 -8.90 8.98 0.78
CA TYR A 87 -8.23 10.08 0.12
C TYR A 87 -9.06 10.69 -1.01
N SER A 88 -9.76 9.86 -1.81
CA SER A 88 -10.67 10.41 -2.83
C SER A 88 -11.77 11.28 -2.23
N LYS A 89 -12.18 11.04 -0.98
CA LYS A 89 -13.19 11.85 -0.29
C LYS A 89 -12.60 13.15 0.20
N GLU A 90 -11.43 13.13 0.83
CA GLU A 90 -10.70 14.34 1.23
C GLU A 90 -10.44 15.26 0.04
N ILE A 91 -9.91 14.70 -1.05
CA ILE A 91 -9.64 15.42 -2.30
C ILE A 91 -10.91 16.12 -2.81
N LYS A 92 -12.06 15.44 -2.77
CA LYS A 92 -13.35 16.03 -3.22
C LYS A 92 -13.85 17.11 -2.27
N MET A 93 -13.73 16.91 -0.97
CA MET A 93 -14.14 17.87 0.05
C MET A 93 -13.27 19.13 0.02
N LEU A 94 -11.96 19.00 -0.17
CA LEU A 94 -11.06 20.13 -0.36
C LEU A 94 -11.33 20.86 -1.67
N TYR A 95 -11.46 20.13 -2.78
CA TYR A 95 -11.70 20.75 -4.09
C TYR A 95 -13.02 21.52 -4.15
N GLY A 96 -14.09 20.99 -3.55
CA GLY A 96 -15.43 21.60 -3.60
C GLY A 96 -15.88 21.82 -5.05
N HIS A 97 -16.08 23.09 -5.42
CA HIS A 97 -16.45 23.53 -6.77
C HIS A 97 -15.26 24.02 -7.60
N GLY A 98 -14.05 24.02 -7.04
CA GLY A 98 -12.82 24.40 -7.72
C GLY A 98 -12.27 25.77 -7.33
N PRO A 99 -11.16 26.19 -7.98
CA PRO A 99 -10.50 27.45 -7.70
C PRO A 99 -11.41 28.64 -7.98
N CYS A 100 -11.53 29.56 -7.03
CA CYS A 100 -12.34 30.76 -7.13
C CYS A 100 -11.62 31.94 -6.45
N ALA A 101 -11.83 33.14 -6.96
CA ALA A 101 -11.29 34.34 -6.33
C ALA A 101 -12.08 34.69 -5.07
N TYR A 102 -11.38 35.16 -4.04
CA TYR A 102 -11.99 35.65 -2.81
C TYR A 102 -11.23 36.86 -2.26
N MET A 103 -11.91 37.63 -1.40
CA MET A 103 -11.31 38.64 -0.54
C MET A 103 -11.52 38.27 0.93
N GLN A 104 -10.56 38.63 1.79
CA GLN A 104 -10.74 38.49 3.23
C GLN A 104 -11.45 39.72 3.77
N THR A 105 -12.60 39.51 4.38
CA THR A 105 -13.39 40.55 5.05
C THR A 105 -13.49 40.22 6.54
N ILE A 106 -13.73 41.25 7.36
CA ILE A 106 -14.02 41.08 8.78
C ILE A 106 -15.49 41.45 8.98
N GLU A 107 -16.33 40.45 9.25
CA GLU A 107 -17.73 40.61 9.63
C GLU A 107 -17.89 40.14 11.08
N ASP A 108 -18.50 40.94 11.94
CA ASP A 108 -18.74 40.63 13.36
C ASP A 108 -17.49 40.17 14.14
N GLY A 109 -16.33 40.75 13.80
CA GLY A 109 -15.05 40.42 14.43
C GLY A 109 -14.47 39.06 14.03
N LYS A 110 -15.04 38.38 13.04
CA LYS A 110 -14.55 37.11 12.48
C LYS A 110 -14.05 37.33 11.06
N MET A 111 -12.89 36.74 10.74
CA MET A 111 -12.42 36.71 9.36
C MET A 111 -13.31 35.79 8.52
N LYS A 112 -13.73 36.29 7.37
CA LYS A 112 -14.56 35.58 6.41
C LYS A 112 -13.97 35.73 5.01
N ARG A 113 -14.14 34.69 4.19
CA ARG A 113 -13.80 34.72 2.77
C ARG A 113 -15.06 35.04 1.98
N GLU A 114 -15.06 36.17 1.30
CA GLU A 114 -16.11 36.54 0.35
C GLU A 114 -15.66 36.14 -1.05
N TYR A 115 -16.34 35.15 -1.65
CA TYR A 115 -16.02 34.66 -2.99
C TYR A 115 -16.67 35.54 -4.05
N LEU A 116 -15.89 35.93 -5.05
CA LEU A 116 -16.25 36.93 -6.04
C LEU A 116 -15.87 36.43 -7.44
N ALA A 117 -16.71 36.74 -8.44
CA ALA A 117 -16.36 36.49 -9.83
C ALA A 117 -15.23 37.45 -10.26
N LEU A 118 -14.21 36.92 -10.92
CA LEU A 118 -13.06 37.70 -11.36
C LEU A 118 -12.79 37.40 -12.85
N PRO A 119 -13.50 38.07 -13.78
CA PRO A 119 -13.56 37.66 -15.18
C PRO A 119 -12.19 37.46 -15.85
N GLN A 120 -11.23 38.35 -15.58
CA GLN A 120 -9.88 38.27 -16.16
C GLN A 120 -9.11 37.03 -15.67
N TRP A 121 -9.31 36.64 -14.42
CA TRP A 121 -8.72 35.43 -13.84
C TRP A 121 -9.41 34.17 -14.39
N ASP A 122 -10.73 34.19 -14.46
CA ASP A 122 -11.53 33.07 -14.96
C ASP A 122 -11.22 32.80 -16.44
N GLU A 123 -11.08 33.85 -17.25
CA GLU A 123 -10.64 33.76 -18.64
C GLU A 123 -9.24 33.14 -18.75
N TRP A 124 -8.31 33.55 -17.88
CA TRP A 124 -6.96 32.97 -17.87
C TRP A 124 -6.99 31.48 -17.53
N LEU A 125 -7.76 31.05 -16.53
CA LEU A 125 -7.88 29.63 -16.16
C LEU A 125 -8.53 28.79 -17.26
N ASN A 126 -9.57 29.32 -17.90
CA ASN A 126 -10.37 28.58 -18.89
C ASN A 126 -9.68 28.44 -20.25
N THR A 127 -8.68 29.28 -20.54
CA THR A 127 -7.96 29.28 -21.83
C THR A 127 -6.64 28.50 -21.80
N TRP A 128 -6.32 27.73 -20.74
CA TRP A 128 -5.06 26.98 -20.65
C TRP A 128 -4.82 26.02 -21.81
N CYS A 129 -5.82 25.21 -22.20
CA CYS A 129 -5.68 24.26 -23.30
C CYS A 129 -5.45 24.98 -24.64
N GLU A 130 -6.13 26.11 -24.87
CA GLU A 130 -5.96 26.96 -26.05
C GLU A 130 -4.56 27.59 -26.10
N ARG A 131 -3.98 27.88 -24.93
CA ARG A 131 -2.60 28.36 -24.76
C ARG A 131 -1.55 27.24 -24.85
N GLY A 132 -1.96 26.01 -25.17
CA GLY A 132 -1.07 24.86 -25.41
C GLY A 132 -0.69 24.07 -24.15
N MET A 133 -1.42 24.24 -23.04
CA MET A 133 -1.25 23.42 -21.84
C MET A 133 -1.88 22.04 -22.04
N GLU A 134 -1.26 21.00 -21.48
CA GLU A 134 -1.74 19.61 -21.61
C GLU A 134 -3.06 19.35 -20.87
N THR A 135 -3.28 20.03 -19.74
CA THR A 135 -4.45 19.84 -18.87
C THR A 135 -5.14 21.15 -18.54
N SER A 136 -6.45 21.10 -18.30
CA SER A 136 -7.19 22.26 -17.79
C SER A 136 -6.77 22.63 -16.37
N ALA A 137 -7.05 23.88 -15.96
CA ALA A 137 -6.78 24.34 -14.60
C ALA A 137 -7.50 23.51 -13.52
N GLN A 138 -8.69 22.98 -13.83
CA GLN A 138 -9.45 22.12 -12.91
C GLN A 138 -8.75 20.76 -12.71
N ALA A 139 -8.26 20.15 -13.79
CA ALA A 139 -7.53 18.87 -13.73
C ALA A 139 -6.18 19.06 -13.01
N PHE A 140 -5.50 20.18 -13.27
CA PHE A 140 -4.30 20.59 -12.56
C PHE A 140 -4.55 20.71 -11.05
N ALA A 141 -5.57 21.47 -10.63
CA ALA A 141 -5.90 21.66 -9.21
C ALA A 141 -6.16 20.33 -8.49
N LYS A 142 -6.97 19.43 -9.08
CA LYS A 142 -7.25 18.10 -8.52
C LYS A 142 -5.99 17.25 -8.39
N THR A 143 -5.06 17.39 -9.34
CA THR A 143 -3.78 16.66 -9.30
C THR A 143 -2.88 17.18 -8.19
N CYS A 144 -2.78 18.50 -8.00
CA CYS A 144 -2.06 19.10 -6.88
C CYS A 144 -2.61 18.65 -5.53
N ILE A 145 -3.93 18.71 -5.34
CA ILE A 145 -4.60 18.24 -4.12
C ILE A 145 -4.31 16.74 -3.89
N LYS A 146 -4.43 15.92 -4.94
CA LYS A 146 -4.15 14.48 -4.83
C LYS A 146 -2.70 14.21 -4.42
N ASN A 147 -1.74 14.89 -5.04
CA ASN A 147 -0.33 14.74 -4.71
C ASN A 147 -0.05 15.21 -3.28
N PHE A 148 -0.67 16.31 -2.84
CA PHE A 148 -0.60 16.77 -1.46
C PHE A 148 -1.09 15.70 -0.47
N TYR A 149 -2.29 15.14 -0.65
CA TYR A 149 -2.77 14.08 0.25
C TYR A 149 -1.97 12.78 0.17
N TYR A 150 -1.34 12.47 -0.96
CA TYR A 150 -0.51 11.27 -1.05
C TYR A 150 0.86 11.47 -0.37
N PHE A 151 1.44 12.65 -0.50
CA PHE A 151 2.87 12.84 -0.26
C PHE A 151 3.23 13.95 0.73
N GLY A 152 2.29 14.80 1.13
CA GLY A 152 2.53 16.02 1.92
C GLY A 152 3.16 17.17 1.13
N ASP A 153 3.45 16.95 -0.17
CA ASP A 153 4.00 17.95 -1.09
C ASP A 153 3.54 17.72 -2.53
N PHE A 154 3.85 18.68 -3.39
CA PHE A 154 3.72 18.55 -4.84
C PHE A 154 4.63 19.53 -5.58
N PHE A 155 4.86 19.24 -6.85
CA PHE A 155 5.70 20.04 -7.74
C PHE A 155 4.86 20.63 -8.86
N VAL A 156 5.12 21.89 -9.20
CA VAL A 156 4.41 22.60 -10.27
C VAL A 156 5.42 23.17 -11.24
N LYS A 157 5.30 22.81 -12.51
CA LYS A 157 6.09 23.39 -13.58
C LYS A 157 5.38 24.60 -14.16
N TRP A 158 6.05 25.74 -14.08
CA TRP A 158 5.61 27.02 -14.59
C TRP A 158 5.93 27.12 -16.08
N ARG A 159 4.95 27.48 -16.91
CA ARG A 159 5.18 27.78 -18.33
C ARG A 159 5.13 29.29 -18.53
N PHE A 160 6.25 29.87 -18.95
CA PHE A 160 6.35 31.30 -19.19
C PHE A 160 6.02 31.65 -20.64
N ALA A 161 5.32 32.76 -20.85
CA ALA A 161 5.00 33.26 -22.17
C ALA A 161 6.24 33.84 -22.86
N ARG A 162 6.44 33.54 -24.15
CA ARG A 162 7.55 34.12 -24.94
C ARG A 162 7.50 35.66 -24.96
N GLY A 163 6.30 36.23 -24.96
CA GLY A 163 6.05 37.68 -24.96
C GLY A 163 6.20 38.37 -23.60
N LYS A 164 6.60 37.65 -22.53
CA LYS A 164 6.77 38.24 -21.19
C LYS A 164 7.67 39.48 -21.20
N ARG A 165 8.76 39.46 -21.98
CA ARG A 165 9.70 40.59 -22.10
C ARG A 165 9.11 41.81 -22.83
N LEU A 166 7.98 41.63 -23.51
CA LEU A 166 7.25 42.66 -24.23
C LEU A 166 6.04 43.19 -23.42
N GLY A 167 5.96 42.87 -22.12
CA GLY A 167 4.88 43.31 -21.24
C GLY A 167 3.61 42.46 -21.30
N MET A 168 3.63 41.31 -21.98
CA MET A 168 2.52 40.34 -21.92
C MET A 168 2.50 39.61 -20.58
N GLN A 169 1.36 39.01 -20.23
CA GLN A 169 1.20 38.17 -19.04
C GLN A 169 2.36 37.16 -18.91
N PRO A 170 3.15 37.22 -17.83
CA PRO A 170 4.33 36.37 -17.65
C PRO A 170 4.08 34.86 -17.75
N VAL A 171 3.00 34.38 -17.13
CA VAL A 171 2.72 32.95 -16.95
C VAL A 171 1.61 32.53 -17.90
N ALA A 172 1.92 31.61 -18.81
CA ALA A 172 0.97 31.03 -19.75
C ALA A 172 0.05 29.99 -19.09
N GLY A 173 0.57 29.21 -18.14
CA GLY A 173 -0.16 28.19 -17.40
C GLY A 173 0.76 27.38 -16.49
N LEU A 174 0.17 26.43 -15.75
CA LEU A 174 0.87 25.57 -14.80
C LEU A 174 0.67 24.09 -15.13
N GLU A 175 1.69 23.26 -14.95
CA GLU A 175 1.63 21.81 -15.12
C GLU A 175 1.93 21.12 -13.80
N ALA A 176 1.07 20.17 -13.40
CA ALA A 176 1.33 19.34 -12.23
C ALA A 176 2.41 18.32 -12.59
N MET A 177 3.41 18.18 -11.73
CA MET A 177 4.49 17.22 -11.91
C MET A 177 4.29 16.03 -10.98
N GLU A 178 4.51 14.82 -11.49
CA GLU A 178 4.48 13.59 -10.71
C GLU A 178 5.62 13.56 -9.68
N ASN A 179 5.28 13.50 -8.38
CA ASN A 179 6.24 13.56 -7.27
C ASN A 179 7.35 12.49 -7.39
N LYS A 180 7.02 11.30 -7.90
CA LYS A 180 8.00 10.22 -8.10
C LYS A 180 9.13 10.60 -9.05
N TYR A 181 8.94 11.57 -9.95
CA TYR A 181 9.96 12.01 -10.90
C TYR A 181 10.78 13.21 -10.44
N CYS A 182 10.32 13.97 -9.45
CA CYS A 182 10.95 15.22 -9.02
C CYS A 182 11.81 15.03 -7.77
N ARG A 183 13.02 15.59 -7.77
CA ARG A 183 13.91 15.66 -6.60
C ARG A 183 14.52 17.05 -6.44
N LEU A 184 14.63 17.49 -5.20
CA LEU A 184 15.37 18.70 -4.81
C LEU A 184 16.86 18.51 -5.10
N ALA A 185 17.48 19.50 -5.73
CA ALA A 185 18.88 19.46 -6.13
C ALA A 185 19.61 20.77 -5.83
N THR A 186 20.90 20.64 -5.53
CA THR A 186 21.83 21.74 -5.27
C THR A 186 23.12 21.54 -6.05
N THR A 187 23.88 22.62 -6.23
CA THR A 187 25.22 22.60 -6.83
C THR A 187 26.33 22.57 -5.77
N ARG A 188 25.98 22.68 -4.47
CA ARG A 188 26.93 22.48 -3.38
C ARG A 188 27.46 21.04 -3.41
N GLN A 189 28.75 20.86 -3.16
CA GLN A 189 29.40 19.55 -3.23
C GLN A 189 29.46 18.87 -1.85
N ASP A 190 29.76 19.60 -0.77
CA ASP A 190 29.90 19.05 0.59
C ASP A 190 28.58 18.89 1.35
N VAL A 191 27.56 18.35 0.68
CA VAL A 191 26.22 18.12 1.27
C VAL A 191 26.21 17.11 2.42
N ALA A 192 27.28 16.32 2.58
CA ALA A 192 27.42 15.31 3.63
C ALA A 192 27.96 15.87 4.96
N TYR A 193 28.67 17.01 4.92
CA TYR A 193 29.34 17.59 6.10
C TYR A 193 28.85 19.01 6.42
N GLU A 194 28.26 19.70 5.46
CA GLU A 194 27.68 21.03 5.67
C GLU A 194 26.22 20.95 6.10
N MET A 195 25.82 21.88 6.96
CA MET A 195 24.41 22.06 7.31
C MET A 195 23.64 22.56 6.08
N MET A 196 22.75 21.72 5.58
CA MET A 196 21.90 22.04 4.44
C MET A 196 20.59 22.69 4.89
N SER A 197 20.24 23.80 4.25
CA SER A 197 18.96 24.48 4.43
C SER A 197 18.06 24.28 3.20
N TYR A 198 16.74 24.43 3.38
CA TYR A 198 15.81 24.30 2.25
C TYR A 198 16.05 25.33 1.13
N SER A 199 16.61 26.49 1.47
CA SER A 199 16.99 27.54 0.51
C SER A 199 18.18 27.18 -0.36
N ASP A 200 19.01 26.21 0.05
CA ASP A 200 20.19 25.78 -0.71
C ASP A 200 19.82 24.93 -1.93
N PHE A 201 18.59 24.41 -1.96
CA PHE A 201 18.04 23.76 -3.15
C PHE A 201 17.58 24.83 -4.14
N ARG A 202 18.39 25.03 -5.19
CA ARG A 202 18.13 25.98 -6.27
C ARG A 202 17.63 25.33 -7.55
N HIS A 203 17.57 24.01 -7.58
CA HIS A 203 17.23 23.22 -8.77
C HIS A 203 16.28 22.07 -8.43
N ILE A 204 15.50 21.63 -9.42
CA ILE A 204 14.70 20.42 -9.37
C ILE A 204 15.19 19.47 -10.45
N ALA A 205 15.67 18.30 -10.05
CA ALA A 205 16.02 17.21 -10.94
C ALA A 205 14.76 16.40 -11.29
N VAL A 206 14.52 16.20 -12.58
CA VAL A 206 13.35 15.48 -13.11
C VAL A 206 13.81 14.30 -13.96
N GLY A 207 13.42 13.08 -13.58
CA GLY A 207 13.80 11.87 -14.31
C GLY A 207 13.12 10.62 -13.75
N ARG A 208 13.45 9.47 -14.32
CA ARG A 208 12.94 8.18 -13.83
C ARG A 208 13.94 7.58 -12.84
N TRP A 209 13.64 7.66 -11.55
CA TRP A 209 14.58 7.25 -10.50
C TRP A 209 14.59 5.73 -10.24
N THR A 210 13.61 5.00 -10.74
CA THR A 210 13.46 3.55 -10.50
C THR A 210 14.48 2.70 -11.29
N TYR A 211 15.01 3.23 -12.40
CA TYR A 211 15.98 2.54 -13.25
C TYR A 211 17.22 3.43 -13.40
N GLY A 212 18.39 2.96 -12.95
CA GLY A 212 19.61 3.76 -12.82
C GLY A 212 20.14 4.43 -14.11
N ALA A 213 19.61 4.08 -15.28
CA ALA A 213 20.02 4.58 -16.60
C ALA A 213 19.00 5.55 -17.22
N SER A 214 18.48 6.53 -16.46
CA SER A 214 17.53 7.51 -17.01
C SER A 214 18.19 8.84 -17.39
N SER A 215 17.66 9.50 -18.42
CA SER A 215 18.03 10.88 -18.75
C SER A 215 17.38 11.84 -17.74
N TYR A 216 18.19 12.57 -16.99
CA TYR A 216 17.71 13.57 -16.03
C TYR A 216 17.69 14.97 -16.66
N LYS A 217 16.60 15.71 -16.44
CA LYS A 217 16.46 17.13 -16.78
C LYS A 217 16.54 17.95 -15.51
N ILE A 218 17.37 18.99 -15.52
CA ILE A 218 17.49 19.91 -14.39
C ILE A 218 16.75 21.20 -14.73
N TYR A 219 15.81 21.58 -13.86
CA TYR A 219 15.08 22.84 -13.96
C TYR A 219 15.49 23.76 -12.80
N PRO A 220 15.51 25.09 -12.99
CA PRO A 220 15.62 26.01 -11.87
C PRO A 220 14.40 25.82 -10.95
N LYS A 221 14.65 25.81 -9.64
CA LYS A 221 13.56 25.87 -8.66
C LYS A 221 12.98 27.28 -8.68
N PHE A 222 11.68 27.38 -8.89
CA PHE A 222 10.97 28.66 -9.00
C PHE A 222 11.11 29.47 -7.72
N ASN A 223 11.50 30.73 -7.88
CA ASN A 223 11.48 31.77 -6.88
C ASN A 223 10.84 33.02 -7.48
N LEU A 224 9.89 33.60 -6.75
CA LEU A 224 9.13 34.76 -7.19
C LEU A 224 10.04 35.99 -7.47
N SER A 225 11.16 36.13 -6.76
CA SER A 225 12.10 37.25 -6.98
C SER A 225 12.96 37.10 -8.25
N GLU A 226 12.94 35.93 -8.89
CA GLU A 226 13.83 35.59 -10.01
C GLU A 226 13.06 35.32 -11.30
N VAL A 227 11.78 35.71 -11.34
CA VAL A 227 10.87 35.39 -12.44
C VAL A 227 11.39 35.93 -13.78
N ASP A 228 12.14 37.02 -13.78
CA ASP A 228 12.77 37.62 -14.98
C ASP A 228 13.92 36.79 -15.57
N ASN A 229 14.50 35.90 -14.77
CA ASN A 229 15.59 35.03 -15.20
C ASN A 229 15.08 33.77 -15.91
N TYR A 230 13.80 33.40 -15.74
CA TYR A 230 13.23 32.20 -16.32
C TYR A 230 12.79 32.45 -17.77
N GLN A 231 13.42 31.75 -18.73
CA GLN A 231 13.08 31.88 -20.15
C GLN A 231 11.81 31.12 -20.55
N TYR A 232 11.73 29.83 -20.20
CA TYR A 232 10.65 28.95 -20.69
C TYR A 232 9.92 28.22 -19.56
N ALA A 233 10.67 27.71 -18.57
CA ALA A 233 10.08 26.99 -17.46
C ALA A 233 10.95 27.04 -16.20
N ALA A 234 10.28 26.95 -15.06
CA ALA A 234 10.84 26.71 -13.73
C ALA A 234 9.91 25.77 -12.97
N ILE A 235 10.39 25.10 -11.92
CA ILE A 235 9.57 24.19 -11.12
C ILE A 235 9.50 24.68 -9.68
N SER A 236 8.31 24.98 -9.17
CA SER A 236 8.10 25.23 -7.74
C SER A 236 7.85 23.92 -6.99
N HIS A 237 8.12 23.95 -5.69
CA HIS A 237 7.85 22.87 -4.76
C HIS A 237 7.01 23.45 -3.61
N HIS A 238 5.82 22.90 -3.45
CA HIS A 238 4.82 23.31 -2.46
C HIS A 238 4.66 22.17 -1.46
N ARG A 239 4.71 22.46 -0.17
CA ARG A 239 4.73 21.42 0.86
C ARG A 239 4.12 21.89 2.17
N GLU A 240 3.58 20.94 2.91
CA GLU A 240 3.52 21.04 4.36
C GLU A 240 4.89 20.65 4.92
N LYS A 241 5.47 21.51 5.76
CA LYS A 241 6.80 21.28 6.32
C LYS A 241 6.69 20.23 7.41
N SER A 242 7.13 19.01 7.12
CA SER A 242 7.31 17.95 8.12
C SER A 242 8.60 18.17 8.93
N VAL A 243 8.58 17.78 10.19
CA VAL A 243 9.76 17.90 11.09
C VAL A 243 10.94 17.13 10.49
N ASP A 244 12.14 17.71 10.54
CA ASP A 244 13.39 17.13 10.04
C ASP A 244 13.44 16.75 8.53
N GLU A 245 12.45 17.16 7.72
CA GLU A 245 12.39 16.79 6.29
C GLU A 245 12.50 17.96 5.30
N PHE A 246 13.19 17.77 4.16
CA PHE A 246 13.21 18.77 3.06
C PHE A 246 12.03 18.64 2.10
N TYR A 247 11.51 17.43 1.97
CA TYR A 247 10.26 17.17 1.26
C TYR A 247 9.07 17.41 2.20
N GLY A 248 7.86 17.40 1.66
CA GLY A 248 6.68 17.12 2.48
C GLY A 248 6.57 15.63 2.72
N VAL A 249 5.98 15.28 3.86
CA VAL A 249 5.65 13.91 4.22
C VAL A 249 4.22 13.86 4.70
N ASN A 250 3.46 12.89 4.20
CA ASN A 250 2.18 12.56 4.81
C ASN A 250 2.47 11.81 6.12
N GLU A 251 2.55 12.56 7.22
CA GLU A 251 2.85 12.05 8.56
C GLU A 251 1.80 11.04 9.03
N THR A 252 0.53 11.25 8.65
CA THR A 252 -0.57 10.32 8.90
C THR A 252 -0.32 8.96 8.25
N HIS A 253 0.05 8.93 6.97
CA HIS A 253 0.42 7.71 6.25
C HIS A 253 1.65 7.05 6.88
N GLN A 254 2.67 7.85 7.21
CA GLN A 254 3.91 7.35 7.82
C GLN A 254 3.66 6.70 9.20
N GLY A 255 2.86 7.33 10.05
CA GLY A 255 2.48 6.80 11.36
C GLY A 255 1.58 5.57 11.29
N ALA A 256 0.67 5.52 10.31
CA ALA A 256 -0.22 4.38 10.10
C ALA A 256 0.40 3.24 9.27
N ARG A 257 1.59 3.46 8.68
CA ARG A 257 2.23 2.54 7.72
C ARG A 257 2.28 1.07 8.17
N PRO A 258 2.63 0.71 9.43
CA PRO A 258 2.62 -0.69 9.87
C PRO A 258 1.24 -1.34 9.81
N TYR A 259 0.18 -0.58 10.15
CA TYR A 259 -1.20 -1.05 10.04
C TYR A 259 -1.62 -1.23 8.58
N ILE A 260 -1.28 -0.27 7.72
CA ILE A 260 -1.58 -0.33 6.28
C ILE A 260 -0.96 -1.60 5.67
N GLN A 261 0.34 -1.82 5.91
CA GLN A 261 1.06 -2.99 5.40
C GLN A 261 0.51 -4.31 5.96
N GLY A 262 0.11 -4.33 7.24
CA GLY A 262 -0.54 -5.48 7.86
C GLY A 262 -1.88 -5.80 7.19
N SER A 263 -2.76 -4.80 7.06
CA SER A 263 -4.09 -4.94 6.45
C SER A 263 -4.03 -5.36 4.98
N ASN A 264 -3.10 -4.80 4.19
CA ASN A 264 -2.92 -5.18 2.77
C ASN A 264 -2.59 -6.67 2.60
N LYS A 265 -1.95 -7.30 3.60
CA LYS A 265 -1.57 -8.71 3.57
C LYS A 265 -2.64 -9.65 4.12
N THR A 266 -3.64 -9.15 4.84
CA THR A 266 -4.67 -9.97 5.50
C THR A 266 -5.36 -10.94 4.54
N ALA A 267 -5.86 -10.43 3.41
CA ALA A 267 -6.53 -11.27 2.41
C ALA A 267 -5.58 -12.32 1.81
N THR A 268 -4.32 -11.95 1.56
CA THR A 268 -3.29 -12.88 1.08
C THR A 268 -3.00 -13.97 2.10
N TYR A 269 -2.93 -13.65 3.39
CA TYR A 269 -2.74 -14.64 4.45
C TYR A 269 -3.93 -15.59 4.57
N ILE A 270 -5.16 -15.08 4.54
CA ILE A 270 -6.36 -15.93 4.57
C ILE A 270 -6.39 -16.85 3.34
N ASN A 271 -6.17 -16.31 2.13
CA ASN A 271 -6.18 -17.10 0.91
C ASN A 271 -5.04 -18.14 0.87
N SER A 272 -3.84 -17.75 1.31
CA SER A 272 -2.71 -18.69 1.43
C SER A 272 -3.02 -19.78 2.44
N PHE A 273 -3.62 -19.43 3.58
CA PHE A 273 -4.04 -20.37 4.59
C PHE A 273 -5.08 -21.35 4.03
N LEU A 274 -6.15 -20.87 3.40
CA LEU A 274 -7.19 -21.73 2.81
C LEU A 274 -6.65 -22.65 1.70
N ARG A 275 -5.65 -22.21 0.93
CA ARG A 275 -5.03 -23.02 -0.13
C ARG A 275 -4.07 -24.08 0.41
N ASN A 276 -3.32 -23.74 1.46
CA ASN A 276 -2.20 -24.55 1.94
C ASN A 276 -2.50 -25.28 3.25
N SER A 277 -3.61 -24.99 3.93
CA SER A 277 -3.94 -25.62 5.20
C SER A 277 -4.19 -27.10 5.01
N LEU A 278 -3.50 -27.91 5.80
CA LEU A 278 -3.73 -29.35 5.87
C LEU A 278 -5.15 -29.61 6.41
N ALA A 279 -6.08 -30.00 5.55
CA ALA A 279 -7.44 -30.37 5.93
C ALA A 279 -7.55 -31.77 6.56
N ALA A 280 -6.49 -32.24 7.24
CA ALA A 280 -6.49 -33.55 7.90
C ALA A 280 -7.21 -33.44 9.24
N LYS A 281 -8.50 -33.78 9.25
CA LYS A 281 -9.33 -33.76 10.47
C LYS A 281 -9.02 -34.93 11.41
N ILE A 282 -8.50 -36.04 10.87
CA ILE A 282 -8.32 -37.30 11.57
C ILE A 282 -6.87 -37.79 11.42
N HIS A 283 -6.23 -38.06 12.55
CA HIS A 283 -4.91 -38.69 12.66
C HIS A 283 -5.09 -40.12 13.19
N ILE A 284 -4.76 -41.12 12.37
CA ILE A 284 -4.88 -42.54 12.74
C ILE A 284 -3.49 -43.08 13.09
N ILE A 285 -3.33 -43.53 14.33
CA ILE A 285 -2.11 -44.17 14.82
C ILE A 285 -2.34 -45.68 14.87
N ILE A 286 -1.59 -46.42 14.05
CA ILE A 286 -1.64 -47.88 13.99
C ILE A 286 -0.60 -48.47 14.96
N PRO A 287 -0.98 -49.32 15.92
CA PRO A 287 -0.03 -49.93 16.83
C PRO A 287 0.88 -50.92 16.09
N ASN A 288 2.20 -50.79 16.29
CA ASN A 288 3.18 -51.65 15.62
C ASN A 288 3.01 -53.15 15.93
N ALA A 289 2.50 -53.47 17.13
CA ALA A 289 2.18 -54.84 17.52
C ALA A 289 1.09 -55.45 16.61
N TRP A 290 0.08 -54.65 16.23
CA TRP A 290 -0.96 -55.09 15.30
C TRP A 290 -0.39 -55.30 13.90
N VAL A 291 0.45 -54.37 13.41
CA VAL A 291 1.14 -54.50 12.10
C VAL A 291 1.97 -55.78 12.06
N SER A 292 2.73 -56.05 13.12
CA SER A 292 3.57 -57.24 13.25
C SER A 292 2.73 -58.53 13.32
N SER A 293 1.60 -58.50 14.02
CA SER A 293 0.66 -59.62 14.07
C SER A 293 0.08 -59.93 12.69
N LYS A 294 -0.30 -58.91 11.92
CA LYS A 294 -0.79 -59.08 10.54
C LYS A 294 0.28 -59.58 9.58
N ARG A 295 1.52 -59.11 9.72
CA ARG A 295 2.68 -59.66 9.01
C ARG A 295 2.80 -61.17 9.24
N ASN A 296 2.76 -61.60 10.51
CA ASN A 296 2.85 -63.01 10.88
C ASN A 296 1.66 -63.84 10.36
N GLN A 297 0.45 -63.31 10.39
CA GLN A 297 -0.74 -63.96 9.82
C GLN A 297 -0.59 -64.17 8.31
N LEU A 298 -0.16 -63.15 7.57
CA LEU A 298 0.05 -63.24 6.12
C LEU A 298 1.13 -64.28 5.76
N MET A 299 2.25 -64.32 6.50
CA MET A 299 3.30 -65.34 6.29
C MET A 299 2.75 -66.76 6.47
N LYS A 300 1.98 -67.01 7.53
CA LYS A 300 1.36 -68.32 7.77
C LYS A 300 0.38 -68.72 6.68
N LEU A 301 -0.45 -67.77 6.21
CA LEU A 301 -1.40 -68.03 5.13
C LEU A 301 -0.71 -68.30 3.78
N CYS A 302 0.42 -67.64 3.49
CA CYS A 302 1.23 -67.94 2.31
C CYS A 302 1.80 -69.36 2.37
N GLU A 303 2.27 -69.80 3.54
CA GLU A 303 2.77 -71.16 3.75
C GLU A 303 1.66 -72.20 3.62
N GLU A 304 0.47 -71.93 4.18
CA GLU A 304 -0.71 -72.77 3.98
C GLU A 304 -1.09 -72.88 2.49
N ASN A 305 -0.99 -71.78 1.76
CA ASN A 305 -1.22 -71.78 0.31
C ASN A 305 -0.20 -72.61 -0.47
N LYS A 306 1.06 -72.73 -0.02
CA LYS A 306 2.01 -73.69 -0.62
C LYS A 306 1.51 -75.13 -0.48
N ILE A 307 0.97 -75.48 0.69
CA ILE A 307 0.43 -76.81 0.97
C ILE A 307 -0.86 -77.05 0.17
N ARG A 308 -1.74 -76.06 0.07
CA ARG A 308 -2.97 -76.16 -0.75
C ARG A 308 -2.65 -76.31 -2.23
N LYS A 309 -1.65 -75.57 -2.73
CA LYS A 309 -1.16 -75.69 -4.11
C LYS A 309 -0.62 -77.08 -4.40
N SER A 310 0.14 -77.68 -3.49
CA SER A 310 0.64 -79.06 -3.66
C SER A 310 -0.49 -80.11 -3.63
N LYS A 311 -1.60 -79.81 -2.97
CA LYS A 311 -2.82 -80.63 -2.94
C LYS A 311 -3.84 -80.31 -4.05
N LYS A 312 -3.50 -79.43 -5.01
CA LYS A 312 -4.41 -78.93 -6.08
C LYS A 312 -5.74 -78.35 -5.55
N GLN A 313 -5.68 -77.71 -4.38
CA GLN A 313 -6.81 -77.02 -3.77
C GLN A 313 -6.78 -75.52 -4.09
N GLU A 314 -7.95 -74.88 -4.01
CA GLU A 314 -8.07 -73.44 -4.21
C GLU A 314 -7.29 -72.65 -3.15
N LEU A 315 -6.59 -71.61 -3.60
CA LEU A 315 -5.76 -70.77 -2.74
C LEU A 315 -6.64 -69.88 -1.87
N VAL A 316 -6.25 -69.73 -0.62
CA VAL A 316 -6.90 -68.81 0.32
C VAL A 316 -6.62 -67.38 -0.12
N LYS A 317 -7.68 -66.59 -0.20
CA LYS A 317 -7.62 -65.13 -0.28
C LYS A 317 -7.77 -64.55 1.12
N TYR A 318 -7.08 -63.45 1.40
CA TYR A 318 -7.18 -62.78 2.70
C TYR A 318 -7.79 -61.40 2.53
N ASN A 319 -8.99 -61.19 3.08
CA ASN A 319 -9.71 -59.91 3.02
C ASN A 319 -9.87 -59.39 1.57
N GLY A 320 -10.09 -60.32 0.63
CA GLY A 320 -10.20 -60.04 -0.81
C GLY A 320 -8.88 -59.96 -1.58
N ILE A 321 -7.72 -60.03 -0.91
CA ILE A 321 -6.39 -59.97 -1.53
C ILE A 321 -5.92 -61.38 -1.93
N GLU A 322 -5.37 -61.50 -3.14
CA GLU A 322 -4.67 -62.70 -3.59
C GLU A 322 -3.25 -62.75 -3.01
N ILE A 323 -3.10 -63.41 -1.88
CA ILE A 323 -1.84 -63.49 -1.12
C ILE A 323 -0.81 -64.45 -1.75
N GLY A 324 -1.24 -65.38 -2.60
CA GLY A 324 -0.35 -66.34 -3.26
C GLY A 324 0.36 -67.29 -2.29
N THR A 325 1.52 -67.83 -2.72
CA THR A 325 2.32 -68.82 -1.98
C THR A 325 3.61 -68.27 -1.37
N GLU A 326 3.98 -67.04 -1.67
CA GLU A 326 5.19 -66.40 -1.14
C GLU A 326 4.85 -65.06 -0.52
N TYR A 327 5.34 -64.86 0.71
CA TYR A 327 5.14 -63.62 1.40
C TYR A 327 5.97 -62.49 0.78
N ARG A 328 5.35 -61.30 0.64
CA ARG A 328 6.00 -60.06 0.21
C ARG A 328 5.51 -58.92 1.08
N GLU A 329 6.40 -57.99 1.45
CA GLU A 329 6.03 -56.83 2.29
C GLU A 329 4.93 -55.96 1.63
N SER A 330 4.88 -55.94 0.29
CA SER A 330 3.82 -55.28 -0.47
C SER A 330 2.41 -55.77 -0.12
N LEU A 331 2.25 -57.06 0.24
CA LEU A 331 0.95 -57.61 0.65
C LEU A 331 0.47 -57.02 1.98
N LEU A 332 1.40 -56.74 2.90
CA LEU A 332 1.08 -56.09 4.17
C LEU A 332 0.66 -54.63 3.93
N VAL A 333 1.39 -53.91 3.07
CA VAL A 333 1.05 -52.52 2.70
C VAL A 333 -0.33 -52.47 2.02
N GLU A 334 -0.63 -53.42 1.14
CA GLU A 334 -1.93 -53.52 0.48
C GLU A 334 -3.06 -53.80 1.49
N TYR A 335 -2.85 -54.74 2.41
CA TYR A 335 -3.80 -55.02 3.48
C TYR A 335 -4.05 -53.80 4.38
N MET A 336 -2.99 -53.12 4.81
CA MET A 336 -3.13 -51.90 5.61
C MET A 336 -3.88 -50.81 4.86
N ARG A 337 -3.63 -50.65 3.56
CA ARG A 337 -4.34 -49.67 2.71
C ARG A 337 -5.83 -49.98 2.61
N LEU A 338 -6.22 -51.26 2.50
CA LEU A 338 -7.62 -51.66 2.46
C LEU A 338 -8.31 -51.42 3.80
N GLU A 339 -7.67 -51.74 4.92
CA GLU A 339 -8.23 -51.46 6.25
C GLU A 339 -8.35 -49.95 6.51
N LEU A 340 -7.33 -49.16 6.16
CA LEU A 340 -7.41 -47.70 6.24
C LEU A 340 -8.50 -47.12 5.33
N ARG A 341 -8.76 -47.72 4.17
CA ARG A 341 -9.86 -47.30 3.29
C ARG A 341 -11.21 -47.56 3.95
N LYS A 342 -11.43 -48.73 4.56
CA LYS A 342 -12.67 -49.01 5.31
C LYS A 342 -12.89 -48.01 6.45
N ILE A 343 -11.83 -47.71 7.21
CA ILE A 343 -11.89 -46.72 8.28
C ILE A 343 -12.17 -45.33 7.70
N GLY A 344 -11.51 -44.96 6.59
CA GLY A 344 -11.74 -43.71 5.87
C GLY A 344 -13.19 -43.58 5.40
N ASP A 345 -13.73 -44.59 4.73
CA ASP A 345 -15.11 -44.62 4.22
C ASP A 345 -16.14 -44.56 5.37
N TYR A 346 -15.80 -45.08 6.54
CA TYR A 346 -16.66 -45.04 7.73
C TYR A 346 -16.62 -43.69 8.47
N LEU A 347 -15.46 -43.03 8.51
CA LEU A 347 -15.24 -41.80 9.29
C LEU A 347 -15.30 -40.51 8.46
N SER A 348 -15.37 -40.60 7.14
CA SER A 348 -15.39 -39.45 6.23
C SER A 348 -16.67 -39.37 5.40
N GLY A 349 -17.04 -38.17 4.95
CA GLY A 349 -18.25 -37.93 4.16
C GLY A 349 -19.39 -37.28 4.97
N SER A 350 -20.30 -36.60 4.26
CA SER A 350 -21.45 -35.92 4.86
C SER A 350 -22.35 -36.87 5.65
N ASP A 351 -22.52 -38.09 5.13
CA ASP A 351 -23.50 -39.07 5.61
C ASP A 351 -22.98 -39.95 6.77
N ASN A 352 -21.72 -39.73 7.16
CA ASN A 352 -21.00 -40.52 8.15
C ASN A 352 -20.73 -39.76 9.45
N GLN A 353 -21.28 -38.56 9.61
CA GLN A 353 -21.13 -37.75 10.81
C GLN A 353 -21.89 -38.36 12.01
N GLY A 354 -21.24 -38.44 13.17
CA GLY A 354 -21.85 -38.91 14.42
C GLY A 354 -21.90 -40.42 14.61
N LYS A 355 -21.25 -41.20 13.74
CA LYS A 355 -21.17 -42.66 13.86
C LYS A 355 -20.23 -43.09 15.01
N ALA A 356 -20.61 -44.14 15.72
CA ALA A 356 -19.81 -44.70 16.81
C ALA A 356 -18.75 -45.67 16.27
N TYR A 357 -17.49 -45.47 16.64
CA TYR A 357 -16.38 -46.36 16.31
C TYR A 357 -15.98 -47.18 17.53
N SER A 358 -15.76 -48.49 17.36
CA SER A 358 -15.26 -49.37 18.42
C SER A 358 -13.95 -50.04 17.99
N SER A 359 -13.02 -50.13 18.94
CA SER A 359 -11.75 -50.85 18.77
C SER A 359 -11.45 -51.72 19.97
N ILE A 360 -10.68 -52.78 19.75
CA ILE A 360 -10.22 -53.71 20.78
C ILE A 360 -8.75 -53.38 21.07
N SER A 361 -8.39 -53.15 22.34
CA SER A 361 -7.01 -53.00 22.81
C SER A 361 -6.49 -54.29 23.44
N PHE A 362 -5.16 -54.44 23.49
CA PHE A 362 -4.50 -55.56 24.17
C PHE A 362 -3.17 -55.11 24.79
N MET A 363 -2.71 -55.80 25.83
CA MET A 363 -1.40 -55.52 26.44
C MET A 363 -0.29 -56.30 25.74
N ASP A 364 0.86 -55.68 25.53
CA ASP A 364 2.07 -56.38 25.07
C ASP A 364 2.79 -57.09 26.23
N SER A 365 3.83 -57.88 25.89
CA SER A 365 4.64 -58.61 26.86
C SER A 365 5.42 -57.72 27.84
N SER A 366 5.51 -56.42 27.56
CA SER A 366 6.15 -55.41 28.40
C SER A 366 5.15 -54.63 29.25
N GLY A 367 3.86 -54.98 29.18
CA GLY A 367 2.78 -54.35 29.94
C GLY A 367 2.24 -53.05 29.34
N ASN A 368 2.62 -52.69 28.11
CA ASN A 368 2.09 -51.49 27.46
C ASN A 368 0.80 -51.81 26.68
N GLU A 369 -0.17 -50.90 26.76
CA GLU A 369 -1.41 -51.02 26.00
C GLU A 369 -1.17 -50.72 24.51
N GLN A 370 -1.50 -51.69 23.66
CA GLN A 370 -1.48 -51.59 22.22
C GLN A 370 -2.91 -51.37 21.72
N GLN A 371 -3.18 -50.15 21.26
CA GLN A 371 -4.50 -49.75 20.77
C GLN A 371 -4.39 -48.86 19.53
N TRP A 372 -5.42 -48.94 18.68
CA TRP A 372 -5.62 -47.98 17.62
C TRP A 372 -6.04 -46.65 18.23
N LYS A 373 -5.36 -45.57 17.87
CA LYS A 373 -5.75 -44.22 18.31
C LYS A 373 -6.22 -43.42 17.11
N ILE A 374 -7.38 -42.81 17.25
CA ILE A 374 -7.96 -41.91 16.26
C ILE A 374 -8.04 -40.56 16.95
N GLU A 375 -7.10 -39.69 16.63
CA GLU A 375 -7.00 -38.36 17.21
C GLU A 375 -7.60 -37.34 16.24
N THR A 376 -8.30 -36.36 16.79
CA THR A 376 -8.74 -35.20 16.01
C THR A 376 -7.65 -34.15 16.07
N ILE A 377 -7.24 -33.62 14.91
CA ILE A 377 -6.30 -32.51 14.86
C ILE A 377 -7.13 -31.22 14.99
N ASP A 378 -7.02 -30.55 16.13
CA ASP A 378 -7.60 -29.22 16.31
C ASP A 378 -6.74 -28.18 15.59
N LEU A 379 -7.23 -27.76 14.42
CA LEU A 379 -6.51 -26.87 13.52
C LEU A 379 -6.73 -25.39 13.84
N LYS A 380 -7.61 -25.07 14.82
CA LYS A 380 -7.91 -23.70 15.28
C LYS A 380 -8.14 -22.67 14.16
N TYR A 381 -8.80 -23.13 13.09
CA TYR A 381 -9.03 -22.34 11.87
C TYR A 381 -9.85 -21.08 12.14
N LYS A 382 -10.90 -21.24 12.95
CA LYS A 382 -11.80 -20.18 13.30
C LYS A 382 -11.04 -19.08 14.05
N GLU A 383 -10.26 -19.47 15.05
CA GLU A 383 -9.49 -18.57 15.89
C GLU A 383 -8.44 -17.79 15.08
N TYR A 384 -7.74 -18.46 14.16
CA TYR A 384 -6.77 -17.80 13.28
C TYR A 384 -7.43 -16.78 12.35
N ILE A 385 -8.51 -17.17 11.67
CA ILE A 385 -9.23 -16.27 10.74
C ILE A 385 -9.89 -15.12 11.51
N GLU A 386 -10.51 -15.38 12.66
CA GLU A 386 -11.10 -14.36 13.52
C GLU A 386 -10.06 -13.38 14.04
N ALA A 387 -8.85 -13.84 14.40
CA ALA A 387 -7.76 -12.96 14.82
C ALA A 387 -7.31 -12.03 13.68
N LEU A 388 -7.21 -12.54 12.44
CA LEU A 388 -6.89 -11.72 11.28
C LEU A 388 -7.99 -10.69 10.96
N ILE A 389 -9.26 -11.09 11.03
CA ILE A 389 -10.40 -10.18 10.84
C ILE A 389 -10.44 -9.10 11.94
N ALA A 390 -10.18 -9.47 13.19
CA ALA A 390 -10.13 -8.53 14.31
C ALA A 390 -9.01 -7.49 14.15
N TYR A 391 -7.84 -7.92 13.68
CA TYR A 391 -6.75 -7.01 13.34
C TYR A 391 -7.12 -6.05 12.21
N ASP A 392 -7.78 -6.54 11.17
CA ASP A 392 -8.22 -5.72 10.03
C ASP A 392 -9.25 -4.67 10.46
N LYS A 393 -10.26 -5.05 11.27
CA LYS A 393 -11.24 -4.12 11.84
C LYS A 393 -10.59 -3.01 12.67
N ARG A 394 -9.60 -3.36 13.51
CA ARG A 394 -8.86 -2.36 14.29
C ARG A 394 -8.06 -1.42 13.38
N THR A 395 -7.48 -1.96 12.31
CA THR A 395 -6.76 -1.17 11.31
C THR A 395 -7.69 -0.16 10.63
N GLU A 396 -8.89 -0.56 10.20
CA GLU A 396 -9.84 0.38 9.58
C GLU A 396 -10.20 1.55 10.50
N GLN A 397 -10.41 1.27 11.79
CA GLN A 397 -10.67 2.32 12.77
C GLN A 397 -9.48 3.26 12.95
N ALA A 398 -8.26 2.71 12.97
CA ALA A 398 -7.04 3.50 13.03
C ALA A 398 -6.87 4.38 11.79
N LEU A 399 -7.13 3.85 10.59
CA LEU A 399 -7.02 4.60 9.33
C LEU A 399 -8.07 5.73 9.22
N LEU A 400 -9.31 5.47 9.64
CA LEU A 400 -10.33 6.53 9.72
C LEU A 400 -9.93 7.64 10.68
N SER A 401 -9.46 7.26 11.88
CA SER A 401 -9.00 8.22 12.88
C SER A 401 -7.78 9.00 12.42
N SER A 402 -6.87 8.37 11.68
CA SER A 402 -5.62 9.00 11.24
C SER A 402 -5.90 10.05 10.16
N VAL A 403 -6.84 9.77 9.26
CA VAL A 403 -7.27 10.69 8.20
C VAL A 403 -8.17 11.82 8.76
N GLY A 404 -8.63 11.73 10.01
CA GLY A 404 -9.47 12.77 10.63
C GLY A 404 -10.89 12.83 10.07
N LEU A 405 -11.32 11.82 9.30
CA LEU A 405 -12.68 11.72 8.80
C LEU A 405 -13.55 10.85 9.73
N ASP A 406 -14.67 11.40 10.18
CA ASP A 406 -15.61 10.65 11.00
C ASP A 406 -16.35 9.56 10.18
N ALA A 407 -16.70 8.45 10.86
CA ALA A 407 -17.45 7.34 10.24
C ALA A 407 -18.77 7.78 9.57
N SER A 408 -19.48 8.77 10.16
CA SER A 408 -20.73 9.33 9.60
C SER A 408 -20.55 9.86 8.19
N ILE A 409 -19.39 10.43 7.92
CA ILE A 409 -19.07 11.05 6.64
C ILE A 409 -18.13 10.18 5.83
N THR A 410 -17.94 8.88 6.10
CA THR A 410 -17.03 8.01 5.31
C THR A 410 -17.67 6.75 4.76
N ALA A 411 -18.94 6.46 5.11
CA ALA A 411 -19.64 5.24 4.71
C ALA A 411 -18.88 3.95 5.08
N VAL A 412 -18.06 4.02 6.13
CA VAL A 412 -17.40 2.87 6.75
C VAL A 412 -18.18 2.54 8.01
N ASP A 413 -18.74 1.34 8.05
CA ASP A 413 -19.48 0.86 9.21
C ASP A 413 -18.51 0.61 10.37
N LYS A 414 -18.84 1.16 11.53
CA LYS A 414 -18.16 0.87 12.79
C LYS A 414 -19.03 -0.11 13.56
N ASP A 415 -18.49 -1.30 13.88
CA ASP A 415 -19.19 -2.28 14.73
C ASP A 415 -19.71 -1.60 16.01
N GLY A 416 -21.02 -1.66 16.23
CA GLY A 416 -21.70 -1.05 17.37
C GLY A 416 -22.17 0.40 17.20
N VAL A 417 -21.94 1.05 16.05
CA VAL A 417 -22.52 2.37 15.75
C VAL A 417 -23.76 2.17 14.88
N ILE A 418 -24.89 2.00 15.56
CA ILE A 418 -26.22 1.98 14.94
C ILE A 418 -26.54 3.41 14.52
N SER A 419 -26.72 3.64 13.20
CA SER A 419 -27.31 4.84 12.60
C SER A 419 -26.91 6.19 13.24
N LYS A 420 -25.89 6.88 12.71
CA LYS A 420 -25.64 8.28 13.12
C LYS A 420 -26.77 9.18 12.58
N SER A 421 -27.27 10.11 13.39
CA SER A 421 -28.34 11.01 12.97
C SER A 421 -27.87 11.89 11.79
N GLY A 422 -28.81 12.37 10.98
CA GLY A 422 -28.48 13.33 9.91
C GLY A 422 -27.79 14.59 10.46
N SER A 423 -28.13 14.99 11.69
CA SER A 423 -27.53 16.12 12.39
C SER A 423 -26.06 15.88 12.77
N ASP A 424 -25.70 14.71 13.28
CA ASP A 424 -24.30 14.40 13.63
C ASP A 424 -23.40 14.40 12.38
N SER A 425 -23.92 13.81 11.29
CA SER A 425 -23.22 13.79 10.00
C SER A 425 -22.99 15.21 9.47
N TYR A 426 -23.98 16.08 9.63
CA TYR A 426 -23.90 17.49 9.26
C TYR A 426 -22.84 18.26 10.06
N TYR A 427 -22.85 18.16 11.39
CA TYR A 427 -21.86 18.86 12.22
C TYR A 427 -20.43 18.37 12.00
N ASN A 428 -20.23 17.05 11.87
CA ASN A 428 -18.90 16.49 11.56
C ASN A 428 -18.38 16.99 10.20
N TYR A 429 -19.27 17.11 9.21
CA TYR A 429 -18.93 17.69 7.91
C TYR A 429 -18.52 19.17 8.03
N LEU A 430 -19.23 19.98 8.82
CA LEU A 430 -18.87 21.38 9.07
C LEU A 430 -17.51 21.53 9.72
N ILE A 431 -17.24 20.77 10.79
CA ILE A 431 -15.96 20.79 11.50
C ILE A 431 -14.83 20.44 10.53
N TYR A 432 -15.02 19.42 9.69
CA TYR A 432 -14.03 19.01 8.70
C TYR A 432 -13.79 20.10 7.65
N ILE A 433 -14.82 20.70 7.05
CA ILE A 433 -14.63 21.80 6.09
C ILE A 433 -13.84 22.95 6.71
N MET A 434 -14.12 23.30 7.97
CA MET A 434 -13.41 24.37 8.66
C MET A 434 -11.93 24.06 8.88
N SER A 435 -11.56 22.79 9.08
CA SER A 435 -10.15 22.39 9.26
C SER A 435 -9.34 22.37 7.96
N LEU A 436 -9.98 22.30 6.79
CA LEU A 436 -9.31 22.24 5.47
C LEU A 436 -8.64 23.56 5.04
N THR A 437 -8.71 24.62 5.85
CA THR A 437 -8.19 25.95 5.48
C THR A 437 -6.67 25.97 5.19
N PRO A 438 -5.79 25.33 6.00
CA PRO A 438 -4.36 25.28 5.71
C PRO A 438 -4.03 24.51 4.42
N GLU A 439 -4.73 23.40 4.19
CA GLU A 439 -4.54 22.56 3.00
C GLU A 439 -4.95 23.29 1.73
N ASP A 440 -6.03 24.08 1.79
CA ASP A 440 -6.49 24.99 0.73
C ASP A 440 -5.41 26.04 0.43
N GLU A 441 -4.81 26.66 1.45
CA GLU A 441 -3.74 27.65 1.27
C GLU A 441 -2.51 27.07 0.58
N ILE A 442 -2.06 25.89 0.98
CA ILE A 442 -0.92 25.20 0.34
C ILE A 442 -1.25 24.82 -1.10
N CYS A 443 -2.41 24.19 -1.33
CA CYS A 443 -2.81 23.72 -2.66
C CYS A 443 -3.14 24.87 -3.63
N CYS A 444 -3.57 26.03 -3.12
CA CYS A 444 -3.83 27.24 -3.92
C CYS A 444 -2.63 28.18 -4.03
N GLU A 445 -1.52 27.93 -3.36
CA GLU A 445 -0.30 28.76 -3.44
C GLU A 445 0.18 28.98 -4.90
N PRO A 446 0.24 27.96 -5.79
CA PRO A 446 0.62 28.18 -7.18
C PRO A 446 -0.31 29.16 -7.90
N PHE A 447 -1.62 29.09 -7.64
CA PHE A 447 -2.59 30.01 -8.22
C PHE A 447 -2.40 31.44 -7.70
N ASN A 448 -2.16 31.59 -6.40
CA ASN A 448 -1.91 32.91 -5.79
C ASN A 448 -0.60 33.54 -6.31
N TYR A 449 0.45 32.75 -6.53
CA TYR A 449 1.67 33.22 -7.18
C TYR A 449 1.42 33.63 -8.64
N ALA A 450 0.61 32.87 -9.39
CA ALA A 450 0.23 33.23 -10.75
C ALA A 450 -0.62 34.51 -10.80
N LEU A 451 -1.57 34.68 -9.86
CA LEU A 451 -2.37 35.89 -9.71
C LEU A 451 -1.47 37.10 -9.48
N ARG A 452 -0.49 37.00 -8.56
CA ARG A 452 0.46 38.07 -8.26
C ARG A 452 1.32 38.47 -9.47
N LEU A 453 1.66 37.52 -10.35
CA LEU A 453 2.51 37.77 -11.51
C LEU A 453 1.74 38.28 -12.73
N ASN A 454 0.58 37.70 -13.01
CA ASN A 454 -0.19 38.04 -14.22
C ASN A 454 -1.15 39.21 -13.99
N PHE A 455 -1.60 39.41 -12.74
CA PHE A 455 -2.59 40.40 -12.37
C PHE A 455 -2.17 41.14 -11.08
N PRO A 456 -1.04 41.86 -11.09
CA PRO A 456 -0.49 42.50 -9.90
C PRO A 456 -1.48 43.50 -9.27
N ASP A 457 -2.27 44.20 -10.07
CA ASP A 457 -3.27 45.16 -9.58
C ASP A 457 -4.40 44.46 -8.80
N LEU A 458 -4.86 43.30 -9.26
CA LEU A 458 -5.87 42.51 -8.56
C LEU A 458 -5.30 41.96 -7.25
N TRP A 459 -4.05 41.51 -7.27
CA TRP A 459 -3.36 41.07 -6.05
C TRP A 459 -3.25 42.19 -5.00
N GLN A 460 -2.92 43.41 -5.44
CA GLN A 460 -2.81 44.61 -4.58
C GLN A 460 -4.16 45.04 -4.01
N GLN A 461 -5.25 44.86 -4.75
CA GLN A 461 -6.62 45.10 -4.26
C GLN A 461 -7.05 44.12 -3.16
N GLY A 462 -6.31 43.02 -2.96
CA GLY A 462 -6.56 42.04 -1.90
C GLY A 462 -7.18 40.73 -2.38
N TYR A 463 -7.33 40.53 -3.70
CA TYR A 463 -7.82 39.26 -4.24
C TYR A 463 -6.84 38.12 -3.99
N ARG A 464 -7.38 36.96 -3.61
CA ARG A 464 -6.68 35.68 -3.43
C ARG A 464 -7.46 34.57 -4.11
N ILE A 465 -6.82 33.45 -4.36
CA ILE A 465 -7.46 32.25 -4.92
C ILE A 465 -7.55 31.18 -3.86
N GLY A 466 -8.73 30.56 -3.74
CA GLY A 466 -9.00 29.45 -2.82
C GLY A 466 -10.02 28.48 -3.44
N PHE A 467 -10.23 27.33 -2.81
CA PHE A 467 -11.28 26.39 -3.24
C PHE A 467 -12.64 26.76 -2.68
N TYR A 468 -13.58 27.06 -3.58
CA TYR A 468 -14.96 27.35 -3.19
C TYR A 468 -15.66 26.07 -2.72
N ARG A 469 -16.15 26.12 -1.48
CA ARG A 469 -16.81 25.01 -0.80
C ARG A 469 -18.15 25.51 -0.28
N GLU A 470 -19.23 24.95 -0.81
CA GLU A 470 -20.57 25.26 -0.33
C GLU A 470 -20.78 24.60 1.03
N VAL A 471 -21.16 25.40 2.01
CA VAL A 471 -21.57 24.90 3.33
C VAL A 471 -23.06 24.59 3.22
N PRO A 472 -23.47 23.30 3.26
CA PRO A 472 -24.88 22.96 3.19
C PRO A 472 -25.62 23.64 4.33
N GLN A 473 -26.82 24.15 4.06
CA GLN A 473 -27.70 24.69 5.10
C GLN A 473 -28.50 23.57 5.75
N ARG A 474 -28.89 23.73 7.02
CA ARG A 474 -29.82 22.79 7.65
C ARG A 474 -31.17 22.90 6.94
N GLN A 475 -31.80 21.77 6.66
CA GLN A 475 -33.14 21.76 6.07
C GLN A 475 -34.17 22.52 6.91
N GLU A 476 -33.97 22.57 8.23
CA GLU A 476 -34.81 23.35 9.16
C GLU A 476 -34.68 24.86 8.93
N ASP A 477 -33.48 25.33 8.59
CA ASP A 477 -33.14 26.75 8.35
C ASP A 477 -33.43 27.19 6.90
N VAL A 478 -33.63 26.24 5.99
CA VAL A 478 -34.03 26.51 4.60
C VAL A 478 -35.55 26.75 4.54
N ALA A 479 -35.94 27.81 3.81
CA ALA A 479 -37.34 28.13 3.59
C ALA A 479 -38.09 26.90 3.01
N PRO A 480 -39.34 26.61 3.43
CA PRO A 480 -40.03 25.37 3.07
C PRO A 480 -40.04 25.02 1.57
N LYS A 481 -40.07 26.03 0.70
CA LYS A 481 -40.05 25.94 -0.76
C LYS A 481 -38.71 25.49 -1.36
N ASP A 482 -37.61 25.69 -0.65
CA ASP A 482 -36.24 25.44 -1.13
C ASP A 482 -35.65 24.15 -0.49
N ARG A 483 -36.47 23.42 0.28
CA ARG A 483 -36.08 22.15 0.93
C ARG A 483 -35.99 21.01 -0.10
N LEU A 484 -35.01 20.14 0.08
CA LEU A 484 -34.73 18.97 -0.79
C LEU A 484 -35.94 18.04 -0.96
N ASN A 485 -36.82 17.97 0.05
CA ASN A 485 -38.02 17.13 0.02
C ASN A 485 -39.09 17.56 -1.00
N GLN A 486 -39.02 18.78 -1.56
CA GLN A 486 -39.98 19.26 -2.58
C GLN A 486 -39.42 19.21 -4.01
N GLN A 487 -38.12 18.97 -4.20
CA GLN A 487 -37.50 18.92 -5.53
C GLN A 487 -37.65 17.56 -6.24
N GLN A 488 -38.40 16.61 -5.67
CA GLN A 488 -38.73 15.31 -6.26
C GLN A 488 -40.22 15.11 -6.57
N SER A 489 -41.01 16.20 -6.58
CA SER A 489 -42.44 16.16 -6.95
C SER A 489 -42.66 16.57 -8.40
#